data_AF-C6HCE0-F1
#
_entry.id   AF-C6HCE0-F1
#
_cell.length_a   1.000
_cell.length_b   1.000
_cell.length_c   1.000
_cell.angle_alpha   90.00
_cell.angle_beta   90.00
_cell.angle_gamma   90.00
#
_symmetry.space_group_name_H-M   'P 1'
#
loop_
_entity.id
_entity.type
_entity.pdbx_description
1 polymer ?
#
loop_
_entity_poly.entity_id
_entity_poly.type
_entity_poly.pdbx_seq_one_letter_code
_entity_poly.pdbx_strand_id
1 'polypeptide(L)'
;MASPPPPHALLEDAHSDGDSSSSTSDPLDLSKDEGWDDVELDEESEPVISLFSDKVFPDARAMLNDCKENFHFDLVRVQKDLGLDFLGTIRLVNYIRSEVKTGNLTPDVSSAALFDDEQYLRPVLEDDALLYNLDDLSEEYERDRKDVGKGCPGSKEAETDPISRIKELEDELDRMRSDFEEYKTIVKRSLDKELNGALSSTAAKIEASGSSKFHEAESEYFKSYSYNGIHESMLKDSVRTDAYRDFIYDNKSLFKDKIVLDVGCGTGILSMFCAKAGAKMVVAVDNSDIIDRAREIVYDNGFGDVIKCIRGKIEEVELPVPQVDIIVSEWMGYCLLFEAMFDSVIWARDRYLAPDGLMVPSHTTLQIAPLANPDLVDSHITFWNSVYGFKMSSMLLNIYDEALVRCIEKPEETIVAKASPFLQLPLHTITVQELTFIKEFEVTLRTDIDALDGWAVWFDTFFMPSRTSKVADNAVPRDMKKEGFVAFSTGPFDPETHWQQGVFLINHGKTPAMPLMKGQVIKGHVEYRKKDDKSRLLDIRIDWDIEGVERGRQEWSLQ
;
A
#
# COMPACT_ATOMS: atom_id res chain seq x y z
N MET A 1 -16.41 -11.18 74.58
CA MET A 1 -15.07 -11.16 73.93
C MET A 1 -15.28 -10.60 72.53
N ALA A 2 -15.49 -9.30 72.31
CA ALA A 2 -14.75 -8.09 72.70
C ALA A 2 -13.42 -7.93 71.94
N SER A 3 -13.49 -7.26 70.79
CA SER A 3 -12.42 -6.41 70.22
C SER A 3 -12.24 -5.15 71.10
N PRO A 4 -11.32 -4.23 70.77
CA PRO A 4 -9.86 -4.27 70.64
C PRO A 4 -9.20 -3.34 71.71
N PRO A 5 -7.92 -2.97 71.60
CA PRO A 5 -7.61 -1.54 71.74
C PRO A 5 -6.47 -1.00 70.83
N PRO A 6 -6.29 0.35 70.79
CA PRO A 6 -5.59 1.09 69.73
C PRO A 6 -4.35 1.86 70.27
N PRO A 7 -3.99 3.09 69.82
CA PRO A 7 -2.69 3.43 69.25
C PRO A 7 -1.82 4.32 70.16
N HIS A 8 -0.58 4.65 69.76
CA HIS A 8 0.13 5.79 70.33
C HIS A 8 0.93 6.58 69.29
N ALA A 9 0.90 7.89 69.50
CA ALA A 9 1.29 8.96 68.62
C ALA A 9 2.47 9.77 69.22
N LEU A 10 3.28 10.32 68.30
CA LEU A 10 3.97 11.64 68.29
C LEU A 10 5.04 12.00 69.34
N LEU A 11 6.18 12.51 68.82
CA LEU A 11 6.95 13.75 69.13
C LEU A 11 8.44 13.50 68.78
N GLU A 12 9.01 14.08 67.71
CA GLU A 12 9.54 15.45 67.50
C GLU A 12 11.02 15.66 67.93
N ASP A 13 11.72 16.44 67.10
CA ASP A 13 13.07 17.04 67.18
C ASP A 13 14.30 16.22 66.73
N ALA A 14 15.33 16.73 66.05
CA ALA A 14 15.59 17.91 65.21
C ALA A 14 17.06 17.83 64.70
N HIS A 15 17.32 18.22 63.43
CA HIS A 15 18.62 18.58 62.77
C HIS A 15 19.76 17.53 62.73
N SER A 16 20.58 17.31 61.68
CA SER A 16 21.04 18.14 60.56
C SER A 16 21.52 17.30 59.35
N ASP A 17 21.31 17.86 58.15
CA ASP A 17 22.12 17.85 56.91
C ASP A 17 22.75 16.56 56.32
N GLY A 18 22.38 16.27 55.07
CA GLY A 18 23.08 15.38 54.16
C GLY A 18 22.25 15.00 52.93
N ASP A 19 22.53 15.63 51.80
CA ASP A 19 21.89 15.53 50.49
C ASP A 19 21.56 14.11 49.98
N SER A 20 20.36 13.92 49.42
CA SER A 20 20.15 13.29 48.10
C SER A 20 18.67 13.36 47.69
N SER A 21 18.43 13.97 46.54
CA SER A 21 17.13 14.18 45.92
C SER A 21 16.73 13.00 45.03
N SER A 22 15.49 12.54 45.16
CA SER A 22 14.62 12.19 44.01
C SER A 22 13.19 11.94 44.51
N SER A 23 12.38 13.00 44.45
CA SER A 23 10.93 12.91 44.64
C SER A 23 10.24 12.84 43.28
N THR A 24 9.41 11.80 43.16
CA THR A 24 8.25 11.65 42.29
C THR A 24 7.53 12.95 41.91
N SER A 25 7.17 13.09 40.64
CA SER A 25 6.14 14.02 40.18
C SER A 25 5.15 13.35 39.22
N ASP A 26 3.89 13.71 39.44
CA ASP A 26 2.61 13.30 38.83
C ASP A 26 2.60 13.14 37.29
N PRO A 27 1.84 12.17 36.74
CA PRO A 27 1.55 12.11 35.33
C PRO A 27 0.27 12.89 35.04
N LEU A 28 0.34 14.21 34.80
CA LEU A 28 -0.70 15.03 34.13
C LEU A 28 -0.29 16.54 34.09
N ASP A 29 0.91 16.87 33.62
CA ASP A 29 1.31 18.26 33.34
C ASP A 29 1.44 18.49 31.82
N LEU A 30 0.41 19.10 31.23
CA LEU A 30 0.32 19.48 29.81
C LEU A 30 0.78 20.93 29.60
N SER A 31 1.93 21.31 30.15
CA SER A 31 2.49 22.65 30.00
C SER A 31 3.99 22.68 29.67
N LYS A 32 4.41 21.89 28.66
CA LYS A 32 5.66 22.13 27.92
C LYS A 32 5.49 21.72 26.45
N ASP A 33 4.91 22.64 25.69
CA ASP A 33 5.08 22.72 24.24
C ASP A 33 6.43 23.41 24.01
N GLU A 34 7.50 22.63 23.93
CA GLU A 34 8.78 23.09 23.38
C GLU A 34 8.79 22.67 21.92
N GLY A 35 8.91 23.69 21.07
CA GLY A 35 8.83 23.60 19.63
C GLY A 35 9.96 22.78 19.02
N TRP A 36 9.89 22.69 17.71
CA TRP A 36 10.79 22.00 16.83
C TRP A 36 12.21 22.58 16.93
N ASP A 37 12.96 22.15 17.94
CA ASP A 37 14.39 22.42 18.05
C ASP A 37 15.16 21.30 17.35
N ASP A 38 15.65 21.65 16.16
CA ASP A 38 16.91 21.22 15.55
C ASP A 38 17.29 19.74 15.67
N VAL A 39 16.73 18.91 14.78
CA VAL A 39 17.44 17.72 14.30
C VAL A 39 18.41 18.21 13.21
N GLU A 40 19.70 18.27 13.53
CA GLU A 40 20.74 18.37 12.50
C GLU A 40 20.56 17.17 11.55
N LEU A 41 20.20 17.46 10.29
CA LEU A 41 20.19 16.48 9.21
C LEU A 41 21.65 16.06 9.00
N ASP A 42 21.98 14.82 9.38
CA ASP A 42 23.18 14.18 8.85
C ASP A 42 23.03 14.15 7.32
N GLU A 43 23.82 14.97 6.60
CA GLU A 43 23.95 14.90 5.15
C GLU A 43 24.53 13.52 4.79
N GLU A 44 23.67 12.55 4.47
CA GLU A 44 24.06 11.31 3.82
C GLU A 44 24.65 11.64 2.44
N SER A 45 25.98 11.78 2.39
CA SER A 45 26.71 11.95 1.13
C SER A 45 26.58 10.69 0.25
N GLU A 46 25.87 10.81 -0.87
CA GLU A 46 25.73 9.73 -1.85
C GLU A 46 27.00 9.61 -2.72
N PRO A 47 27.58 8.41 -2.86
CA PRO A 47 28.78 8.23 -3.66
C PRO A 47 28.50 8.40 -5.17
N VAL A 48 29.31 9.21 -5.85
CA VAL A 48 29.13 9.58 -7.27
C VAL A 48 30.25 9.03 -8.14
N ILE A 49 29.91 8.49 -9.32
CA ILE A 49 30.87 8.02 -10.33
C ILE A 49 31.35 9.19 -11.20
N SER A 50 32.64 9.21 -11.58
CA SER A 50 33.21 10.25 -12.47
C SER A 50 32.48 10.39 -13.82
N LEU A 51 32.66 11.54 -14.47
CA LEU A 51 32.24 11.74 -15.85
C LEU A 51 33.18 11.06 -16.86
N PHE A 52 34.48 10.96 -16.55
CA PHE A 52 35.54 10.54 -17.48
C PHE A 52 36.22 9.21 -17.11
N SER A 53 35.83 8.58 -16.01
CA SER A 53 36.44 7.34 -15.53
C SER A 53 35.49 6.52 -14.64
N ASP A 54 35.87 5.28 -14.32
CA ASP A 54 35.10 4.42 -13.40
C ASP A 54 35.42 4.70 -11.91
N LYS A 55 36.05 5.84 -11.60
CA LYS A 55 36.42 6.22 -10.22
C LYS A 55 35.19 6.74 -9.48
N VAL A 56 34.98 6.22 -8.26
CA VAL A 56 33.90 6.62 -7.36
C VAL A 56 34.41 7.66 -6.37
N PHE A 57 33.62 8.70 -6.14
CA PHE A 57 33.87 9.80 -5.23
C PHE A 57 32.83 9.83 -4.12
N PRO A 58 33.18 10.35 -2.93
CA PRO A 58 32.25 10.44 -1.80
C PRO A 58 31.08 11.41 -2.06
N ASP A 59 31.29 12.41 -2.91
CA ASP A 59 30.28 13.42 -3.24
C ASP A 59 30.52 14.01 -4.65
N ALA A 60 29.52 14.72 -5.18
CA ALA A 60 29.59 15.36 -6.49
C ALA A 60 30.68 16.45 -6.58
N ARG A 61 31.01 17.13 -5.46
CA ARG A 61 32.02 18.19 -5.42
C ARG A 61 33.43 17.64 -5.62
N ALA A 62 33.77 16.56 -4.93
CA ALA A 62 35.03 15.85 -5.06
C ALA A 62 35.22 15.33 -6.50
N MET A 63 34.15 14.82 -7.11
CA MET A 63 34.14 14.38 -8.50
C MET A 63 34.37 15.54 -9.49
N LEU A 64 33.69 16.68 -9.30
CA LEU A 64 33.85 17.87 -10.14
C LEU A 64 35.27 18.47 -10.03
N ASN A 65 35.86 18.47 -8.84
CA ASN A 65 37.24 18.94 -8.65
C ASN A 65 38.24 18.05 -9.38
N ASP A 66 38.08 16.73 -9.31
CA ASP A 66 38.91 15.77 -10.07
C ASP A 66 38.76 15.98 -11.59
N CYS A 67 37.54 16.24 -12.08
CA CYS A 67 37.29 16.58 -13.48
C CYS A 67 38.01 17.86 -13.92
N LYS A 68 38.10 18.88 -13.04
CA LYS A 68 38.82 20.13 -13.34
C LYS A 68 40.34 19.94 -13.34
N GLU A 69 40.87 19.20 -12.37
CA GLU A 69 42.31 19.01 -12.20
C GLU A 69 42.92 18.03 -13.20
N ASN A 70 42.26 16.89 -13.43
CA ASN A 70 42.81 15.79 -14.23
C ASN A 70 42.31 15.80 -15.69
N PHE A 71 41.10 16.31 -15.94
CA PHE A 71 40.46 16.30 -17.25
C PHE A 71 40.23 17.70 -17.83
N HIS A 72 40.61 18.76 -17.10
CA HIS A 72 40.42 20.16 -17.47
C HIS A 72 38.98 20.51 -17.87
N PHE A 73 38.00 19.81 -17.30
CA PHE A 73 36.58 19.94 -17.61
C PHE A 73 35.82 20.53 -16.43
N ASP A 74 35.05 21.60 -16.69
CA ASP A 74 34.25 22.30 -15.68
C ASP A 74 32.76 22.26 -16.06
N LEU A 75 32.04 21.29 -15.50
CA LEU A 75 30.62 21.04 -15.80
C LEU A 75 29.74 22.28 -15.56
N VAL A 76 29.92 22.93 -14.41
CA VAL A 76 29.12 24.09 -13.99
C VAL A 76 29.36 25.28 -14.91
N ARG A 77 30.61 25.46 -15.36
CA ARG A 77 30.92 26.50 -16.36
C ARG A 77 30.26 26.20 -17.71
N VAL A 78 30.33 24.97 -18.19
CA VAL A 78 29.73 24.58 -19.49
C VAL A 78 28.20 24.71 -19.46
N GLN A 79 27.57 24.31 -18.35
CA GLN A 79 26.13 24.49 -18.13
C GLN A 79 25.72 25.96 -18.27
N LYS A 80 26.48 26.87 -17.64
CA LYS A 80 26.21 28.31 -17.68
C LYS A 80 26.52 28.94 -19.04
N ASP A 81 27.65 28.57 -19.65
CA ASP A 81 28.09 29.11 -20.93
C ASP A 81 27.12 28.72 -22.07
N LEU A 82 26.46 27.56 -21.95
CA LEU A 82 25.46 27.07 -22.92
C LEU A 82 24.00 27.35 -22.52
N GLY A 83 23.75 27.87 -21.32
CA GLY A 83 22.40 28.17 -20.82
C GLY A 83 21.51 26.93 -20.70
N LEU A 84 22.07 25.82 -20.24
CA LEU A 84 21.34 24.54 -20.13
C LEU A 84 20.40 24.56 -18.93
N ASP A 85 19.17 24.10 -19.14
CA ASP A 85 18.23 23.74 -18.09
C ASP A 85 18.59 22.36 -17.47
N PHE A 86 17.81 21.90 -16.50
CA PHE A 86 18.03 20.62 -15.83
C PHE A 86 18.14 19.47 -16.84
N LEU A 87 17.21 19.39 -17.79
CA LEU A 87 17.19 18.35 -18.83
C LEU A 87 18.38 18.47 -19.80
N GLY A 88 18.77 19.69 -20.19
CA GLY A 88 19.97 19.93 -20.98
C GLY A 88 21.25 19.50 -20.26
N THR A 89 21.27 19.63 -18.92
CA THR A 89 22.40 19.19 -18.08
C THR A 89 22.47 17.67 -18.00
N ILE A 90 21.33 16.99 -17.87
CA ILE A 90 21.25 15.52 -17.96
C ILE A 90 21.78 15.03 -19.31
N ARG A 91 21.35 15.66 -20.41
CA ARG A 91 21.81 15.31 -21.76
C ARG A 91 23.32 15.49 -21.91
N LEU A 92 23.87 16.58 -21.37
CA LEU A 92 25.32 16.83 -21.36
C LEU A 92 26.08 15.74 -20.59
N VAL A 93 25.62 15.38 -19.39
CA VAL A 93 26.25 14.34 -18.55
C VAL A 93 26.24 12.98 -19.27
N ASN A 94 25.09 12.58 -19.81
CA ASN A 94 24.95 11.32 -20.53
C ASN A 94 25.73 11.31 -21.85
N TYR A 95 25.78 12.42 -22.57
CA TYR A 95 26.60 12.57 -23.76
C TYR A 95 28.08 12.35 -23.44
N ILE A 96 28.62 13.03 -22.43
CA ILE A 96 30.03 12.90 -22.01
C ILE A 96 30.35 11.45 -21.64
N ARG A 97 29.52 10.82 -20.81
CA ARG A 97 29.73 9.42 -20.40
C ARG A 97 29.60 8.44 -21.58
N SER A 98 28.73 8.72 -22.53
CA SER A 98 28.59 7.90 -23.75
C SER A 98 29.82 8.00 -24.65
N GLU A 99 30.42 9.18 -24.80
CA GLU A 99 31.64 9.42 -25.56
C GLU A 99 32.86 8.80 -24.88
N VAL A 100 32.93 8.87 -23.56
CA VAL A 100 34.00 8.22 -22.77
C VAL A 100 33.92 6.70 -22.92
N LYS A 101 32.71 6.12 -22.92
CA LYS A 101 32.49 4.68 -23.12
C LYS A 101 32.90 4.22 -24.51
N THR A 102 32.83 5.08 -25.54
CA THR A 102 33.31 4.78 -26.90
C THR A 102 34.81 5.06 -27.08
N GLY A 103 35.50 5.53 -26.04
CA GLY A 103 36.95 5.76 -26.01
C GLY A 103 37.40 7.20 -26.28
N ASN A 104 36.46 8.15 -26.37
CA ASN A 104 36.75 9.57 -26.53
C ASN A 104 36.85 10.27 -25.16
N LEU A 105 38.07 10.54 -24.71
CA LEU A 105 38.33 11.21 -23.41
C LEU A 105 38.24 12.75 -23.49
N THR A 106 37.96 13.32 -24.67
CA THR A 106 37.79 14.76 -24.87
C THR A 106 36.56 15.06 -25.73
N PRO A 107 35.34 14.85 -25.20
CA PRO A 107 34.09 15.12 -25.90
C PRO A 107 33.95 16.60 -26.23
N ASP A 108 33.47 16.91 -27.44
CA ASP A 108 33.21 18.29 -27.87
C ASP A 108 31.90 18.78 -27.24
N VAL A 109 32.01 19.84 -26.43
CA VAL A 109 30.90 20.50 -25.72
C VAL A 109 30.75 21.96 -26.16
N SER A 110 31.23 22.31 -27.35
CA SER A 110 31.22 23.70 -27.86
C SER A 110 29.81 24.23 -28.19
N SER A 111 28.82 23.35 -28.33
CA SER A 111 27.43 23.71 -28.61
C SER A 111 26.44 22.68 -28.05
N ALA A 112 25.32 23.17 -27.51
CA ALA A 112 24.22 22.33 -27.03
C ALA A 112 23.61 21.44 -28.13
N ALA A 113 23.70 21.85 -29.40
CA ALA A 113 23.19 21.08 -30.54
C ALA A 113 23.90 19.72 -30.73
N LEU A 114 25.10 19.54 -30.16
CA LEU A 114 25.85 18.27 -30.25
C LEU A 114 25.25 17.16 -29.39
N PHE A 115 24.44 17.53 -28.39
CA PHE A 115 23.81 16.61 -27.44
C PHE A 115 22.32 16.90 -27.25
N ASP A 116 21.71 17.66 -28.17
CA ASP A 116 20.27 17.95 -28.22
C ASP A 116 19.50 16.79 -28.92
N ASP A 117 19.71 15.57 -28.43
CA ASP A 117 19.03 14.37 -28.92
C ASP A 117 18.36 13.64 -27.75
N GLU A 118 17.14 13.14 -27.98
CA GLU A 118 16.35 12.39 -26.99
C GLU A 118 17.08 11.13 -26.49
N GLN A 119 18.03 10.57 -27.26
CA GLN A 119 18.80 9.42 -26.81
C GLN A 119 19.63 9.71 -25.55
N TYR A 120 20.02 10.97 -25.31
CA TYR A 120 20.80 11.39 -24.14
C TYR A 120 19.95 11.71 -22.91
N LEU A 121 18.63 11.58 -23.01
CA LEU A 121 17.74 11.55 -21.83
C LEU A 121 17.71 10.18 -21.15
N ARG A 122 18.33 9.16 -21.75
CA ARG A 122 18.48 7.85 -21.13
C ARG A 122 19.80 7.81 -20.32
N PRO A 123 19.76 7.53 -19.01
CA PRO A 123 20.95 7.41 -18.20
C PRO A 123 21.93 6.39 -18.77
N VAL A 124 23.22 6.75 -18.82
CA VAL A 124 24.29 5.83 -19.23
C VAL A 124 24.68 4.88 -18.08
N LEU A 125 24.44 5.30 -16.85
CA LEU A 125 24.60 4.50 -15.62
C LEU A 125 23.23 4.22 -15.02
N GLU A 126 23.05 3.00 -14.50
CA GLU A 126 21.88 2.67 -13.67
C GLU A 126 22.06 3.32 -12.28
N ASP A 127 20.99 3.90 -11.73
CA ASP A 127 20.95 4.57 -10.42
C ASP A 127 22.00 5.69 -10.24
N ASP A 128 22.02 6.63 -11.20
CA ASP A 128 23.02 7.69 -11.30
C ASP A 128 22.81 8.82 -10.27
N ALA A 129 23.43 8.69 -9.10
CA ALA A 129 23.42 9.68 -8.00
C ALA A 129 23.77 11.11 -8.44
N LEU A 130 24.57 11.28 -9.51
CA LEU A 130 24.88 12.62 -10.02
C LEU A 130 23.65 13.32 -10.61
N LEU A 131 22.77 12.58 -11.30
CA LEU A 131 21.62 13.15 -12.01
C LEU A 131 20.55 13.67 -11.06
N TYR A 132 20.46 13.11 -9.86
CA TYR A 132 19.52 13.55 -8.82
C TYR A 132 20.00 14.81 -8.08
N ASN A 133 21.32 15.03 -8.03
CA ASN A 133 21.93 16.16 -7.32
C ASN A 133 22.31 17.33 -8.25
N LEU A 134 21.85 17.35 -9.50
CA LEU A 134 22.25 18.38 -10.48
C LEU A 134 21.74 19.79 -10.14
N ASP A 135 20.58 19.90 -9.47
CA ASP A 135 19.99 21.20 -9.11
C ASP A 135 20.77 21.89 -7.98
N ASP A 136 21.19 21.13 -6.96
CA ASP A 136 21.96 21.62 -5.80
C ASP A 136 23.33 22.18 -6.20
N LEU A 137 23.94 21.62 -7.25
CA LEU A 137 25.25 22.05 -7.76
C LEU A 137 25.25 23.48 -8.35
N SER A 138 24.09 23.95 -8.81
CA SER A 138 23.96 25.28 -9.41
C SER A 138 23.81 26.39 -8.36
N GLU A 139 23.13 26.10 -7.25
CA GLU A 139 22.86 27.04 -6.15
C GLU A 139 24.10 27.26 -5.26
N GLU A 140 24.92 26.23 -5.05
CA GLU A 140 26.14 26.34 -4.24
C GLU A 140 27.27 27.13 -4.92
N TYR A 141 27.36 27.07 -6.25
CA TYR A 141 28.39 27.82 -7.00
C TYR A 141 28.17 29.34 -6.93
N GLU A 142 26.93 29.79 -6.72
CA GLU A 142 26.61 31.19 -6.46
C GLU A 142 26.94 31.62 -5.02
N ARG A 143 26.96 30.69 -4.07
CA ARG A 143 27.44 30.91 -2.68
C ARG A 143 28.97 31.05 -2.64
N ASP A 144 29.70 30.15 -3.32
CA ASP A 144 31.18 30.18 -3.36
C ASP A 144 31.74 31.45 -4.03
N ARG A 145 31.05 32.04 -5.02
CA ARG A 145 31.45 33.34 -5.60
C ARG A 145 31.25 34.53 -4.66
N LYS A 146 30.31 34.45 -3.71
CA LYS A 146 30.09 35.51 -2.71
C LYS A 146 31.16 35.49 -1.62
N ASP A 147 31.81 34.36 -1.37
CA ASP A 147 32.78 34.19 -0.28
C ASP A 147 34.25 34.46 -0.66
N VAL A 148 34.62 34.35 -1.94
CA VAL A 148 36.00 34.67 -2.40
C VAL A 148 36.25 36.20 -2.49
N GLY A 149 35.22 37.01 -2.22
CA GLY A 149 35.23 38.46 -2.44
C GLY A 149 35.13 39.36 -1.21
N LYS A 150 35.36 38.89 0.03
CA LYS A 150 35.36 39.80 1.21
C LYS A 150 36.41 39.42 2.26
N GLY A 151 37.64 39.85 2.02
CA GLY A 151 38.55 40.19 3.10
C GLY A 151 38.10 41.50 3.78
N CYS A 152 38.03 41.47 5.11
CA CYS A 152 37.83 42.55 6.09
C CYS A 152 36.40 42.76 6.67
N PRO A 153 36.26 42.90 8.01
CA PRO A 153 35.00 42.67 8.72
C PRO A 153 34.21 43.95 9.02
N GLY A 154 32.89 43.79 9.05
CA GLY A 154 31.96 44.70 9.74
C GLY A 154 31.06 45.53 8.83
N SER A 155 29.78 45.15 8.71
CA SER A 155 28.62 46.01 9.02
C SER A 155 27.30 45.43 8.50
N LYS A 156 26.37 45.24 9.44
CA LYS A 156 24.90 45.42 9.41
C LYS A 156 24.10 44.83 8.23
N GLU A 157 23.25 43.87 8.61
CA GLU A 157 22.06 43.39 7.91
C GLU A 157 21.24 44.55 7.32
N ALA A 158 20.87 44.42 6.04
CA ALA A 158 19.91 45.28 5.37
C ALA A 158 18.67 44.43 5.04
N GLU A 159 17.55 44.73 5.69
CA GLU A 159 16.23 44.20 5.37
C GLU A 159 15.89 44.48 3.90
N THR A 160 15.58 43.42 3.15
CA THR A 160 15.03 43.54 1.79
C THR A 160 13.55 43.91 1.84
N ASP A 161 13.19 44.96 1.11
CA ASP A 161 11.85 45.56 1.04
C ASP A 161 10.76 44.53 0.66
N PRO A 162 9.70 44.33 1.49
CA PRO A 162 8.64 43.33 1.28
C PRO A 162 7.96 43.40 -0.09
N ILE A 163 7.93 44.59 -0.71
CA ILE A 163 7.32 44.81 -2.03
C ILE A 163 8.12 44.15 -3.15
N SER A 164 9.45 44.08 -3.01
CA SER A 164 10.30 43.42 -4.01
C SER A 164 10.16 41.90 -3.93
N ARG A 165 9.97 41.36 -2.71
CA ARG A 165 9.75 39.92 -2.52
C ARG A 165 8.40 39.46 -3.06
N ILE A 166 7.35 40.27 -2.91
CA ILE A 166 6.04 39.97 -3.49
C ILE A 166 6.13 39.94 -5.02
N LYS A 167 6.87 40.89 -5.62
CA LYS A 167 7.04 40.93 -7.07
C LYS A 167 7.85 39.74 -7.61
N GLU A 168 8.88 39.30 -6.90
CA GLU A 168 9.63 38.09 -7.25
C GLU A 168 8.75 36.83 -7.19
N LEU A 169 7.92 36.71 -6.16
CA LEU A 169 6.99 35.58 -6.01
C LEU A 169 5.88 35.60 -7.07
N GLU A 170 5.41 36.76 -7.49
CA GLU A 170 4.47 36.91 -8.62
C GLU A 170 5.12 36.47 -9.94
N ASP A 171 6.36 36.90 -10.20
CA ASP A 171 7.11 36.49 -11.40
C ASP A 171 7.44 34.98 -11.39
N GLU A 172 7.62 34.37 -10.21
CA GLU A 172 7.86 32.93 -10.04
C GLU A 172 6.58 32.10 -10.24
N LEU A 173 5.43 32.59 -9.76
CA LEU A 173 4.12 31.97 -9.98
C LEU A 173 3.72 31.97 -11.46
N ASP A 174 4.02 33.05 -12.18
CA ASP A 174 3.75 33.13 -13.62
C ASP A 174 4.64 32.18 -14.43
N ARG A 175 5.91 31.98 -14.01
CA ARG A 175 6.79 30.96 -14.61
C ARG A 175 6.27 29.55 -14.36
N MET A 176 5.97 29.19 -13.10
CA MET A 176 5.43 27.87 -12.78
C MET A 176 4.10 27.58 -13.50
N ARG A 177 3.23 28.60 -13.70
CA ARG A 177 2.01 28.44 -14.48
C ARG A 177 2.29 28.15 -15.96
N SER A 178 3.27 28.84 -16.55
CA SER A 178 3.70 28.59 -17.93
C SER A 178 4.26 27.18 -18.09
N ASP A 179 5.13 26.76 -17.17
CA ASP A 179 5.75 25.42 -17.18
C ASP A 179 4.70 24.32 -17.03
N PHE A 180 3.68 24.55 -16.20
CA PHE A 180 2.57 23.61 -16.03
C PHE A 180 1.69 23.50 -17.29
N GLU A 181 1.43 24.59 -18.01
CA GLU A 181 0.68 24.55 -19.28
C GLU A 181 1.47 23.83 -20.39
N GLU A 182 2.79 24.01 -20.42
CA GLU A 182 3.67 23.32 -21.35
C GLU A 182 3.74 21.82 -21.04
N TYR A 183 3.92 21.46 -19.77
CA TYR A 183 3.86 20.07 -19.30
C TYR A 183 2.55 19.39 -19.68
N LYS A 184 1.41 20.05 -19.44
CA LYS A 184 0.08 19.54 -19.81
C LYS A 184 -0.05 19.31 -21.32
N THR A 185 0.58 20.15 -22.15
CA THR A 185 0.56 20.01 -23.60
C THR A 185 1.41 18.83 -24.07
N ILE A 186 2.56 18.59 -23.43
CA ILE A 186 3.45 17.46 -23.71
C ILE A 186 2.78 16.15 -23.33
N VAL A 187 2.21 16.06 -22.12
CA VAL A 187 1.48 14.86 -21.66
C VAL A 187 0.31 14.53 -22.58
N LYS A 188 -0.44 15.55 -23.03
CA LYS A 188 -1.56 15.36 -23.97
C LYS A 188 -1.10 14.84 -25.32
N ARG A 189 0.03 15.34 -25.85
CA ARG A 189 0.64 14.81 -27.08
C ARG A 189 1.17 13.39 -26.92
N SER A 190 1.69 13.03 -25.75
CA SER A 190 2.15 11.67 -25.45
C SER A 190 0.98 10.69 -25.42
N LEU A 191 -0.11 11.04 -24.72
CA LEU A 191 -1.33 10.24 -24.69
C LEU A 191 -1.98 10.09 -26.08
N ASP A 192 -2.05 11.17 -26.88
CA ASP A 192 -2.61 11.11 -28.23
C ASP A 192 -1.77 10.20 -29.18
N LYS A 193 -0.46 10.07 -28.92
CA LYS A 193 0.45 9.20 -29.67
C LYS A 193 0.28 7.72 -29.30
N GLU A 194 0.05 7.44 -28.01
CA GLU A 194 -0.27 6.09 -27.51
C GLU A 194 -1.66 5.63 -27.95
N LEU A 195 -2.66 6.52 -27.92
CA LEU A 195 -4.03 6.21 -28.33
C LEU A 195 -4.14 5.95 -29.84
N ASN A 196 -3.39 6.70 -30.66
CA ASN A 196 -3.31 6.45 -32.11
C ASN A 196 -2.47 5.20 -32.46
N GLY A 197 -1.50 4.82 -31.62
CA GLY A 197 -0.79 3.55 -31.74
C GLY A 197 -1.69 2.34 -31.49
N ALA A 198 -2.61 2.45 -30.53
CA ALA A 198 -3.58 1.41 -30.19
C ALA A 198 -4.69 1.23 -31.26
N LEU A 199 -5.01 2.27 -32.04
CA LEU A 199 -6.04 2.21 -33.09
C LEU A 199 -5.56 1.55 -34.41
N SER A 200 -4.25 1.38 -34.60
CA SER A 200 -3.66 0.78 -35.81
C SER A 200 -3.50 -0.75 -35.71
N SER A 201 -3.53 -1.32 -34.50
CA SER A 201 -3.30 -2.76 -34.26
C SER A 201 -4.57 -3.63 -34.27
N THR A 202 -5.76 -3.03 -34.38
CA THR A 202 -7.05 -3.76 -34.25
C THR A 202 -7.56 -4.42 -35.54
N ALA A 203 -6.82 -4.37 -36.65
CA ALA A 203 -7.28 -4.92 -37.94
C ALA A 203 -6.70 -6.30 -38.33
N ALA A 204 -5.77 -6.89 -37.56
CA ALA A 204 -5.18 -8.18 -37.92
C ALA A 204 -4.69 -8.99 -36.72
N LYS A 205 -5.62 -9.72 -36.06
CA LYS A 205 -5.41 -11.04 -35.40
C LYS A 205 -6.62 -11.37 -34.53
N ILE A 206 -7.67 -11.87 -35.16
CA ILE A 206 -8.71 -12.65 -34.48
C ILE A 206 -8.33 -14.12 -34.74
N GLU A 207 -8.18 -14.89 -33.66
CA GLU A 207 -8.09 -16.37 -33.54
C GLU A 207 -6.94 -16.93 -32.65
N ALA A 208 -6.20 -16.11 -31.89
CA ALA A 208 -5.25 -16.62 -30.88
C ALA A 208 -5.30 -15.91 -29.50
N SER A 209 -6.42 -15.24 -29.16
CA SER A 209 -6.45 -14.23 -28.08
C SER A 209 -6.79 -14.73 -26.66
N GLY A 210 -7.05 -16.03 -26.46
CA GLY A 210 -7.44 -16.56 -25.15
C GLY A 210 -6.27 -16.80 -24.20
N SER A 211 -5.14 -17.34 -24.68
CA SER A 211 -3.99 -17.67 -23.81
C SER A 211 -3.06 -16.48 -23.58
N SER A 212 -2.90 -15.57 -24.54
CA SER A 212 -1.95 -14.46 -24.40
C SER A 212 -2.43 -13.43 -23.36
N LYS A 213 -3.73 -13.11 -23.35
CA LYS A 213 -4.33 -12.17 -22.40
C LYS A 213 -4.29 -12.68 -20.95
N PHE A 214 -4.47 -14.00 -20.78
CA PHE A 214 -4.36 -14.64 -19.47
C PHE A 214 -2.94 -14.55 -18.92
N HIS A 215 -1.93 -14.90 -19.73
CA HIS A 215 -0.53 -14.82 -19.31
C HIS A 215 -0.07 -13.39 -19.02
N GLU A 216 -0.58 -12.40 -19.76
CA GLU A 216 -0.28 -10.98 -19.55
C GLU A 216 -0.87 -10.47 -18.23
N ALA A 217 -2.16 -10.70 -17.97
CA ALA A 217 -2.81 -10.33 -16.71
C ALA A 217 -2.18 -11.04 -15.50
N GLU A 218 -1.78 -12.31 -15.66
CA GLU A 218 -1.08 -13.07 -14.62
C GLU A 218 0.32 -12.50 -14.35
N SER A 219 1.05 -12.11 -15.40
CA SER A 219 2.36 -11.46 -15.27
C SER A 219 2.26 -10.09 -14.60
N GLU A 220 1.25 -9.29 -14.95
CA GLU A 220 1.02 -7.97 -14.33
C GLU A 220 0.69 -8.09 -12.84
N TYR A 221 -0.15 -9.05 -12.47
CA TYR A 221 -0.43 -9.38 -11.07
C TYR A 221 0.85 -9.68 -10.29
N PHE A 222 1.67 -10.64 -10.72
CA PHE A 222 2.88 -10.97 -9.95
C PHE A 222 3.88 -9.83 -9.94
N LYS A 223 3.90 -8.99 -10.98
CA LYS A 223 4.75 -7.80 -11.03
C LYS A 223 4.31 -6.74 -10.03
N SER A 224 3.01 -6.55 -9.79
CA SER A 224 2.54 -5.59 -8.78
C SER A 224 3.02 -5.96 -7.36
N TYR A 225 3.12 -7.25 -7.08
CA TYR A 225 3.66 -7.78 -5.82
C TYR A 225 5.19 -7.77 -5.72
N SER A 226 5.93 -7.40 -6.77
CA SER A 226 7.38 -7.23 -6.70
C SER A 226 7.81 -5.87 -6.12
N TYR A 227 6.89 -4.90 -5.97
CA TYR A 227 7.22 -3.55 -5.51
C TYR A 227 7.18 -3.40 -3.99
N ASN A 228 8.08 -2.61 -3.41
CA ASN A 228 8.16 -2.42 -1.96
C ASN A 228 6.89 -1.81 -1.33
N GLY A 229 6.23 -0.88 -2.02
CA GLY A 229 5.10 -0.12 -1.47
C GLY A 229 3.90 -0.98 -1.05
N ILE A 230 3.60 -2.06 -1.79
CA ILE A 230 2.49 -2.96 -1.43
C ILE A 230 2.82 -3.74 -0.16
N HIS A 231 4.06 -4.25 -0.04
CA HIS A 231 4.53 -4.97 1.14
C HIS A 231 4.64 -4.05 2.35
N GLU A 232 5.01 -2.79 2.17
CA GLU A 232 5.05 -1.80 3.24
C GLU A 232 3.65 -1.52 3.80
N SER A 233 2.66 -1.26 2.94
CA SER A 233 1.26 -1.07 3.34
C SER A 233 0.74 -2.28 4.13
N MET A 234 1.01 -3.47 3.59
CA MET A 234 0.70 -4.75 4.21
C MET A 234 1.36 -4.90 5.59
N LEU A 235 2.65 -4.64 5.73
CA LEU A 235 3.37 -4.77 7.00
C LEU A 235 2.96 -3.70 8.04
N LYS A 236 2.55 -2.51 7.59
CA LYS A 236 2.02 -1.44 8.45
C LYS A 236 0.59 -1.72 8.95
N ASP A 237 -0.15 -2.61 8.28
CA ASP A 237 -1.43 -3.13 8.79
C ASP A 237 -1.17 -4.03 10.01
N SER A 238 -1.24 -3.40 11.19
CA SER A 238 -1.01 -4.06 12.47
C SER A 238 -2.13 -5.03 12.82
N VAL A 239 -3.39 -4.73 12.48
CA VAL A 239 -4.54 -5.62 12.75
C VAL A 239 -4.30 -6.97 12.09
N ARG A 240 -3.89 -6.95 10.82
CA ARG A 240 -3.53 -8.14 10.07
C ARG A 240 -2.30 -8.83 10.66
N THR A 241 -1.18 -8.12 10.70
CA THR A 241 0.13 -8.73 10.99
C THR A 241 0.19 -9.25 12.42
N ASP A 242 -0.40 -8.53 13.38
CA ASP A 242 -0.48 -8.94 14.77
C ASP A 242 -1.40 -10.14 14.96
N ALA A 243 -2.53 -10.25 14.25
CA ALA A 243 -3.40 -11.41 14.38
C ALA A 243 -2.69 -12.72 14.01
N TYR A 244 -1.90 -12.75 12.93
CA TYR A 244 -1.09 -13.92 12.60
C TYR A 244 0.00 -14.16 13.65
N ARG A 245 0.74 -13.11 14.02
CA ARG A 245 1.81 -13.20 15.03
C ARG A 245 1.30 -13.77 16.35
N ASP A 246 0.21 -13.18 16.87
CA ASP A 246 -0.35 -13.48 18.17
C ASP A 246 -0.91 -14.90 18.17
N PHE A 247 -1.62 -15.32 17.12
CA PHE A 247 -2.07 -16.72 17.02
C PHE A 247 -0.88 -17.69 17.05
N ILE A 248 0.18 -17.42 16.28
CA ILE A 248 1.38 -18.27 16.20
C ILE A 248 2.11 -18.31 17.56
N TYR A 249 2.25 -17.17 18.23
CA TYR A 249 3.00 -17.06 19.49
C TYR A 249 2.24 -17.51 20.72
N ASP A 250 0.93 -17.31 20.77
CA ASP A 250 0.08 -17.81 21.86
C ASP A 250 -0.09 -19.34 21.76
N ASN A 251 0.11 -19.90 20.57
CA ASN A 251 -0.01 -21.33 20.30
C ASN A 251 1.31 -21.99 19.88
N LYS A 252 2.46 -21.54 20.39
CA LYS A 252 3.80 -22.11 20.04
C LYS A 252 3.88 -23.63 20.14
N SER A 253 3.16 -24.24 21.08
CA SER A 253 3.10 -25.70 21.22
C SER A 253 2.54 -26.41 19.99
N LEU A 254 1.67 -25.76 19.20
CA LEU A 254 1.15 -26.28 17.95
C LEU A 254 2.20 -26.24 16.83
N PHE A 255 3.09 -25.24 16.83
CA PHE A 255 4.11 -25.03 15.80
C PHE A 255 5.42 -25.76 16.10
N LYS A 256 5.71 -26.00 17.38
CA LYS A 256 6.96 -26.63 17.80
C LYS A 256 7.18 -27.98 17.11
N ASP A 257 8.37 -28.15 16.54
CA ASP A 257 8.80 -29.35 15.83
C ASP A 257 7.95 -29.72 14.59
N LYS A 258 7.10 -28.80 14.10
CA LYS A 258 6.23 -28.99 12.93
C LYS A 258 6.85 -28.50 11.63
N ILE A 259 6.35 -29.04 10.53
CA ILE A 259 6.63 -28.57 9.18
C ILE A 259 5.47 -27.65 8.75
N VAL A 260 5.81 -26.40 8.42
CA VAL A 260 4.84 -25.36 8.04
C VAL A 260 5.01 -25.02 6.57
N LEU A 261 3.92 -24.83 5.84
CA LEU A 261 3.89 -24.25 4.51
C LEU A 261 3.31 -22.84 4.59
N ASP A 262 4.05 -21.84 4.09
CA ASP A 262 3.62 -20.46 3.93
C ASP A 262 3.33 -20.20 2.44
N VAL A 263 2.04 -20.12 2.08
CA VAL A 263 1.59 -19.97 0.68
C VAL A 263 1.40 -18.49 0.36
N GLY A 264 2.16 -17.98 -0.61
CA GLY A 264 2.24 -16.56 -0.92
C GLY A 264 3.00 -15.81 0.16
N CYS A 265 4.23 -16.27 0.46
CA CYS A 265 4.94 -15.81 1.64
C CYS A 265 5.37 -14.32 1.58
N GLY A 266 5.34 -13.69 0.41
CA GLY A 266 5.78 -12.32 0.22
C GLY A 266 7.19 -12.11 0.77
N THR A 267 7.34 -11.15 1.69
CA THR A 267 8.61 -10.85 2.40
C THR A 267 9.08 -11.93 3.38
N GLY A 268 8.27 -12.95 3.65
CA GLY A 268 8.59 -14.04 4.57
C GLY A 268 8.29 -13.74 6.05
N ILE A 269 7.54 -12.68 6.37
CA ILE A 269 7.23 -12.30 7.74
C ILE A 269 6.50 -13.39 8.53
N LEU A 270 5.49 -14.03 7.92
CA LEU A 270 4.72 -15.11 8.57
C LEU A 270 5.59 -16.37 8.75
N SER A 271 6.42 -16.68 7.76
CA SER A 271 7.45 -17.72 7.87
C SER A 271 8.40 -17.50 9.05
N MET A 272 8.86 -16.26 9.27
CA MET A 272 9.71 -15.92 10.41
C MET A 272 8.99 -16.05 11.76
N PHE A 273 7.71 -15.69 11.84
CA PHE A 273 6.91 -15.96 13.04
C PHE A 273 6.82 -17.46 13.35
N CYS A 274 6.58 -18.29 12.33
CA CYS A 274 6.53 -19.74 12.49
C CYS A 274 7.87 -20.33 12.94
N ALA A 275 8.99 -19.90 12.34
CA ALA A 275 10.32 -20.32 12.74
C ALA A 275 10.63 -19.93 14.19
N LYS A 276 10.31 -18.68 14.57
CA LYS A 276 10.50 -18.19 15.96
C LYS A 276 9.58 -18.89 16.97
N ALA A 277 8.45 -19.43 16.54
CA ALA A 277 7.57 -20.28 17.36
C ALA A 277 8.10 -21.71 17.56
N GLY A 278 9.19 -22.09 16.87
CA GLY A 278 9.85 -23.38 17.02
C GLY A 278 9.49 -24.39 15.93
N ALA A 279 8.97 -23.95 14.77
CA ALA A 279 8.79 -24.82 13.62
C ALA A 279 10.12 -25.52 13.25
N LYS A 280 10.04 -26.82 12.97
CA LYS A 280 11.19 -27.62 12.53
C LYS A 280 11.67 -27.19 11.14
N MET A 281 10.73 -26.84 10.28
CA MET A 281 10.98 -26.38 8.92
C MET A 281 9.79 -25.52 8.48
N VAL A 282 10.07 -24.44 7.77
CA VAL A 282 9.06 -23.64 7.07
C VAL A 282 9.39 -23.66 5.59
N VAL A 283 8.44 -24.05 4.75
CA VAL A 283 8.56 -23.94 3.30
C VAL A 283 7.77 -22.70 2.87
N ALA A 284 8.48 -21.68 2.41
CA ALA A 284 7.92 -20.39 2.04
C ALA A 284 7.83 -20.31 0.51
N VAL A 285 6.63 -20.22 -0.05
CA VAL A 285 6.42 -20.25 -1.50
C VAL A 285 5.82 -18.93 -1.97
N ASP A 286 6.47 -18.28 -2.94
CA ASP A 286 5.94 -17.12 -3.64
C ASP A 286 6.41 -17.12 -5.10
N ASN A 287 5.61 -16.57 -6.00
CA ASN A 287 5.94 -16.55 -7.43
C ASN A 287 6.53 -15.20 -7.88
N SER A 288 6.30 -14.12 -7.14
CA SER A 288 6.82 -12.79 -7.48
C SER A 288 8.32 -12.67 -7.15
N ASP A 289 8.98 -11.61 -7.65
CA ASP A 289 10.42 -11.40 -7.43
C ASP A 289 10.75 -11.08 -5.97
N ILE A 290 9.75 -10.73 -5.14
CA ILE A 290 9.94 -10.47 -3.71
C ILE A 290 10.58 -11.64 -2.97
N ILE A 291 10.41 -12.86 -3.48
CA ILE A 291 10.99 -14.08 -2.90
C ILE A 291 12.51 -14.02 -2.79
N ASP A 292 13.18 -13.27 -3.67
CA ASP A 292 14.63 -13.09 -3.62
C ASP A 292 15.00 -12.21 -2.41
N ARG A 293 14.22 -11.14 -2.15
CA ARG A 293 14.34 -10.32 -0.93
C ARG A 293 13.97 -11.09 0.32
N ALA A 294 12.94 -11.94 0.26
CA ALA A 294 12.56 -12.80 1.38
C ALA A 294 13.71 -13.73 1.79
N ARG A 295 14.49 -14.25 0.83
CA ARG A 295 15.70 -15.05 1.15
C ARG A 295 16.76 -14.24 1.88
N GLU A 296 17.03 -13.02 1.44
CA GLU A 296 17.97 -12.10 2.10
C GLU A 296 17.50 -11.81 3.54
N ILE A 297 16.24 -11.38 3.70
CA ILE A 297 15.64 -11.08 5.01
C ILE A 297 15.71 -12.29 5.96
N VAL A 298 15.34 -13.48 5.48
CA VAL A 298 15.39 -14.72 6.26
C VAL A 298 16.81 -15.06 6.71
N TYR A 299 17.79 -14.88 5.82
CA TYR A 299 19.20 -15.12 6.12
C TYR A 299 19.73 -14.13 7.17
N ASP A 300 19.47 -12.84 7.00
CA ASP A 300 19.92 -11.78 7.90
C ASP A 300 19.34 -11.92 9.32
N ASN A 301 18.13 -12.48 9.42
CA ASN A 301 17.48 -12.77 10.71
C ASN A 301 17.88 -14.14 11.31
N GLY A 302 18.83 -14.84 10.70
CA GLY A 302 19.37 -16.10 11.23
C GLY A 302 18.44 -17.31 11.10
N PHE A 303 17.45 -17.26 10.19
CA PHE A 303 16.47 -18.34 9.98
C PHE A 303 16.73 -19.18 8.74
N GLY A 304 17.85 -18.97 8.03
CA GLY A 304 18.19 -19.67 6.78
C GLY A 304 18.26 -21.20 6.89
N ASP A 305 18.53 -21.75 8.08
CA ASP A 305 18.54 -23.20 8.32
C ASP A 305 17.13 -23.80 8.50
N VAL A 306 16.13 -22.98 8.82
CA VAL A 306 14.77 -23.39 9.15
C VAL A 306 13.80 -23.10 8.01
N ILE A 307 13.94 -21.93 7.37
CA ILE A 307 13.03 -21.43 6.35
C ILE A 307 13.63 -21.68 4.96
N LYS A 308 12.91 -22.42 4.12
CA LYS A 308 13.27 -22.67 2.73
C LYS A 308 12.33 -21.92 1.79
N CYS A 309 12.83 -20.84 1.19
CA CYS A 309 12.11 -20.07 0.19
C CYS A 309 12.17 -20.73 -1.19
N ILE A 310 11.02 -20.93 -1.83
CA ILE A 310 10.88 -21.52 -3.16
C ILE A 310 10.15 -20.52 -4.05
N ARG A 311 10.77 -20.18 -5.18
CA ARG A 311 10.14 -19.35 -6.20
C ARG A 311 9.26 -20.20 -7.10
N GLY A 312 8.00 -19.82 -7.25
CA GLY A 312 7.06 -20.42 -8.20
C GLY A 312 5.62 -20.40 -7.72
N LYS A 313 4.69 -20.75 -8.60
CA LYS A 313 3.29 -20.97 -8.22
C LYS A 313 3.16 -22.24 -7.41
N ILE A 314 2.32 -22.25 -6.38
CA ILE A 314 2.20 -23.41 -5.50
C ILE A 314 1.80 -24.67 -6.27
N GLU A 315 1.00 -24.51 -7.33
CA GLU A 315 0.54 -25.57 -8.23
C GLU A 315 1.64 -26.21 -9.09
N GLU A 316 2.74 -25.47 -9.32
CA GLU A 316 3.83 -25.85 -10.21
C GLU A 316 5.08 -26.32 -9.47
N VAL A 317 5.22 -25.97 -8.18
CA VAL A 317 6.38 -26.34 -7.35
C VAL A 317 6.22 -27.68 -6.65
N GLU A 318 7.33 -28.39 -6.49
CA GLU A 318 7.42 -29.59 -5.67
C GLU A 318 8.04 -29.23 -4.31
N LEU A 319 7.30 -29.49 -3.23
CA LEU A 319 7.81 -29.27 -1.87
C LEU A 319 8.89 -30.30 -1.53
N PRO A 320 9.88 -29.97 -0.69
CA PRO A 320 10.92 -30.92 -0.25
C PRO A 320 10.38 -32.04 0.66
N VAL A 321 9.08 -32.05 0.94
CA VAL A 321 8.38 -32.94 1.86
C VAL A 321 7.07 -33.37 1.22
N PRO A 322 6.58 -34.59 1.49
CA PRO A 322 5.32 -35.06 0.91
C PRO A 322 4.10 -34.39 1.54
N GLN A 323 4.17 -34.03 2.83
CA GLN A 323 3.10 -33.40 3.58
C GLN A 323 3.64 -32.38 4.59
N VAL A 324 2.78 -31.45 4.98
CA VAL A 324 3.02 -30.42 6.00
C VAL A 324 1.97 -30.52 7.11
N ASP A 325 2.35 -30.15 8.33
CA ASP A 325 1.47 -30.18 9.50
C ASP A 325 0.55 -28.95 9.55
N ILE A 326 1.03 -27.80 9.06
CA ILE A 326 0.32 -26.52 9.13
C ILE A 326 0.47 -25.79 7.80
N ILE A 327 -0.62 -25.21 7.30
CA ILE A 327 -0.59 -24.20 6.24
C ILE A 327 -0.93 -22.85 6.86
N VAL A 328 -0.03 -21.90 6.71
CA VAL A 328 -0.25 -20.48 6.99
C VAL A 328 -0.35 -19.77 5.65
N SER A 329 -1.34 -18.91 5.45
CA SER A 329 -1.43 -18.12 4.23
C SER A 329 -2.28 -16.89 4.46
N GLU A 330 -1.74 -15.75 4.03
CA GLU A 330 -2.47 -14.50 3.88
C GLU A 330 -2.92 -14.43 2.42
N TRP A 331 -4.15 -14.88 2.16
CA TRP A 331 -4.72 -15.03 0.82
C TRP A 331 -5.84 -14.04 0.53
N MET A 332 -6.25 -13.27 1.54
CA MET A 332 -7.50 -12.51 1.49
C MET A 332 -7.34 -11.34 0.53
N GLY A 333 -8.24 -11.23 -0.43
CA GLY A 333 -8.33 -10.07 -1.32
C GLY A 333 -9.39 -9.07 -0.85
N TYR A 334 -9.57 -7.99 -1.61
CA TYR A 334 -10.72 -7.10 -1.44
C TYR A 334 -12.03 -7.88 -1.55
N CYS A 335 -13.03 -7.51 -0.75
CA CYS A 335 -14.27 -8.29 -0.63
C CYS A 335 -14.01 -9.80 -0.38
N LEU A 336 -12.90 -10.13 0.30
CA LEU A 336 -12.35 -11.46 0.60
C LEU A 336 -11.82 -12.27 -0.59
N LEU A 337 -12.59 -12.36 -1.68
CA LEU A 337 -12.34 -13.32 -2.78
C LEU A 337 -11.76 -12.69 -4.05
N PHE A 338 -11.51 -11.38 -4.07
CA PHE A 338 -10.80 -10.74 -5.18
C PHE A 338 -9.38 -11.31 -5.32
N GLU A 339 -8.82 -11.24 -6.53
CA GLU A 339 -7.53 -11.82 -6.93
C GLU A 339 -7.44 -13.35 -6.95
N ALA A 340 -8.48 -14.05 -6.48
CA ALA A 340 -8.65 -15.51 -6.56
C ALA A 340 -7.51 -16.36 -5.95
N MET A 341 -6.72 -15.81 -5.03
CA MET A 341 -5.60 -16.51 -4.41
C MET A 341 -6.02 -17.71 -3.56
N PHE A 342 -7.26 -17.72 -3.04
CA PHE A 342 -7.73 -18.82 -2.20
C PHE A 342 -7.79 -20.18 -2.93
N ASP A 343 -7.94 -20.18 -4.26
CA ASP A 343 -7.88 -21.40 -5.07
C ASP A 343 -6.55 -22.11 -4.90
N SER A 344 -5.45 -21.36 -4.94
CA SER A 344 -4.09 -21.85 -4.75
C SER A 344 -3.89 -22.41 -3.34
N VAL A 345 -4.49 -21.78 -2.33
CA VAL A 345 -4.45 -22.26 -0.93
C VAL A 345 -5.25 -23.56 -0.79
N ILE A 346 -6.43 -23.66 -1.40
CA ILE A 346 -7.23 -24.90 -1.43
C ILE A 346 -6.44 -26.02 -2.13
N TRP A 347 -5.79 -25.72 -3.25
CA TRP A 347 -4.95 -26.69 -3.96
C TRP A 347 -3.80 -27.19 -3.08
N ALA A 348 -3.11 -26.26 -2.38
CA ALA A 348 -2.02 -26.59 -1.46
C ALA A 348 -2.51 -27.45 -0.28
N ARG A 349 -3.68 -27.11 0.28
CA ARG A 349 -4.33 -27.87 1.34
C ARG A 349 -4.61 -29.30 0.90
N ASP A 350 -5.28 -29.47 -0.23
CA ASP A 350 -5.74 -30.78 -0.68
C ASP A 350 -4.57 -31.69 -1.11
N ARG A 351 -3.44 -31.09 -1.53
CA ARG A 351 -2.24 -31.83 -1.94
C ARG A 351 -1.28 -32.12 -0.79
N TYR A 352 -0.98 -31.11 0.03
CA TYR A 352 0.16 -31.15 0.95
C TYR A 352 -0.24 -31.17 2.42
N LEU A 353 -1.44 -30.75 2.82
CA LEU A 353 -1.79 -30.76 4.25
C LEU A 353 -2.00 -32.21 4.74
N ALA A 354 -1.39 -32.53 5.89
CA ALA A 354 -1.66 -33.79 6.58
C ALA A 354 -3.15 -33.92 6.99
N PRO A 355 -3.70 -35.13 7.16
CA PRO A 355 -5.11 -35.31 7.51
C PRO A 355 -5.57 -34.61 8.81
N ASP A 356 -4.67 -34.50 9.79
CA ASP A 356 -4.85 -33.79 11.05
C ASP A 356 -4.26 -32.37 11.05
N GLY A 357 -3.81 -31.90 9.88
CA GLY A 357 -3.15 -30.63 9.73
C GLY A 357 -4.05 -29.42 9.92
N LEU A 358 -3.42 -28.31 10.28
CA LEU A 358 -4.05 -27.05 10.67
C LEU A 358 -3.98 -26.01 9.54
N MET A 359 -5.09 -25.33 9.29
CA MET A 359 -5.15 -24.11 8.46
C MET A 359 -5.11 -22.86 9.35
N VAL A 360 -4.29 -21.90 8.95
CA VAL A 360 -4.13 -20.61 9.63
C VAL A 360 -4.24 -19.47 8.60
N PRO A 361 -5.32 -18.68 8.61
CA PRO A 361 -6.48 -18.73 9.51
C PRO A 361 -7.34 -19.97 9.28
N SER A 362 -8.35 -20.16 10.14
CA SER A 362 -9.20 -21.36 10.12
C SER A 362 -10.57 -21.15 9.48
N HIS A 363 -11.13 -19.94 9.64
CA HIS A 363 -12.45 -19.56 9.15
C HIS A 363 -12.43 -18.08 8.74
N THR A 364 -13.23 -17.76 7.73
CA THR A 364 -13.60 -16.38 7.41
C THR A 364 -15.11 -16.27 7.24
N THR A 365 -15.70 -15.12 7.55
CA THR A 365 -17.14 -14.87 7.38
C THR A 365 -17.35 -13.58 6.62
N LEU A 366 -18.09 -13.64 5.52
CA LEU A 366 -18.52 -12.46 4.77
C LEU A 366 -19.77 -11.84 5.39
N GLN A 367 -19.75 -10.51 5.48
CA GLN A 367 -20.78 -9.68 6.09
C GLN A 367 -21.34 -8.70 5.06
N ILE A 368 -22.64 -8.44 5.10
CA ILE A 368 -23.28 -7.39 4.28
C ILE A 368 -24.12 -6.45 5.16
N ALA A 369 -24.11 -5.16 4.85
CA ALA A 369 -25.03 -4.19 5.43
C ALA A 369 -25.50 -3.16 4.40
N PRO A 370 -26.72 -2.60 4.56
CA PRO A 370 -27.21 -1.49 3.75
C PRO A 370 -26.48 -0.20 4.14
N LEU A 371 -26.18 0.61 3.13
CA LEU A 371 -25.48 1.89 3.22
C LEU A 371 -26.42 3.02 2.81
N ALA A 372 -26.53 4.03 3.67
CA ALA A 372 -27.09 5.34 3.31
C ALA A 372 -25.97 6.37 3.52
N ASN A 373 -25.44 6.90 2.43
CA ASN A 373 -24.31 7.80 2.43
C ASN A 373 -24.46 8.86 1.32
N PRO A 374 -25.33 9.87 1.54
CA PRO A 374 -25.56 10.94 0.58
C PRO A 374 -24.28 11.74 0.29
N ASP A 375 -23.38 11.90 1.27
CA ASP A 375 -22.11 12.60 1.09
C ASP A 375 -21.19 11.87 0.10
N LEU A 376 -21.18 10.53 0.12
CA LEU A 376 -20.46 9.72 -0.85
C LEU A 376 -21.09 9.83 -2.25
N VAL A 377 -22.42 9.77 -2.33
CA VAL A 377 -23.12 9.98 -3.61
C VAL A 377 -22.80 11.37 -4.16
N ASP A 378 -22.78 12.39 -3.32
CA ASP A 378 -22.52 13.76 -3.76
C ASP A 378 -21.08 13.97 -4.22
N SER A 379 -20.11 13.49 -3.45
CA SER A 379 -18.69 13.62 -3.76
C SER A 379 -18.23 12.75 -4.94
N HIS A 380 -18.86 11.59 -5.15
CA HIS A 380 -18.42 10.63 -6.16
C HIS A 380 -19.28 10.62 -7.43
N ILE A 381 -20.59 10.83 -7.31
CA ILE A 381 -21.53 10.84 -8.44
C ILE A 381 -21.94 12.27 -8.78
N THR A 382 -22.58 12.99 -7.85
CA THR A 382 -23.20 14.30 -8.14
C THR A 382 -22.16 15.33 -8.59
N PHE A 383 -20.94 15.24 -8.07
CA PHE A 383 -19.78 16.06 -8.45
C PHE A 383 -19.63 16.24 -9.97
N TRP A 384 -19.75 15.14 -10.74
CA TRP A 384 -19.54 15.16 -12.19
C TRP A 384 -20.61 15.92 -12.98
N ASN A 385 -21.76 16.21 -12.36
CA ASN A 385 -22.83 16.97 -13.00
C ASN A 385 -22.44 18.44 -13.20
N SER A 386 -21.57 19.00 -12.34
CA SER A 386 -21.13 20.40 -12.41
C SER A 386 -19.78 20.60 -11.73
N VAL A 387 -18.71 20.36 -12.48
CA VAL A 387 -17.33 20.57 -12.04
C VAL A 387 -16.90 21.97 -12.47
N TYR A 388 -16.78 22.91 -11.53
CA TYR A 388 -16.51 24.34 -11.79
C TYR A 388 -17.48 24.97 -12.82
N GLY A 389 -18.75 24.55 -12.82
CA GLY A 389 -19.78 25.02 -13.77
C GLY A 389 -19.81 24.27 -15.11
N PHE A 390 -18.92 23.30 -15.33
CA PHE A 390 -18.89 22.47 -16.52
C PHE A 390 -19.54 21.10 -16.26
N LYS A 391 -20.37 20.65 -17.21
CA LYS A 391 -20.96 19.31 -17.17
C LYS A 391 -19.92 18.28 -17.62
N MET A 392 -19.53 17.38 -16.73
CA MET A 392 -18.55 16.31 -16.99
C MET A 392 -19.21 14.92 -16.93
N SER A 393 -20.49 14.81 -17.31
CA SER A 393 -21.26 13.57 -17.19
C SER A 393 -20.70 12.38 -17.99
N SER A 394 -19.76 12.60 -18.94
CA SER A 394 -19.04 11.51 -19.59
C SER A 394 -18.19 10.69 -18.62
N MET A 395 -17.76 11.29 -17.50
CA MET A 395 -17.00 10.62 -16.44
C MET A 395 -17.87 9.67 -15.61
N LEU A 396 -19.21 9.73 -15.75
CA LEU A 396 -20.15 8.80 -15.11
C LEU A 396 -20.32 7.50 -15.89
N LEU A 397 -19.65 7.34 -17.04
CA LEU A 397 -19.72 6.10 -17.81
C LEU A 397 -19.22 4.93 -16.95
N ASN A 398 -20.08 3.92 -16.75
CA ASN A 398 -19.82 2.71 -15.95
C ASN A 398 -19.48 2.95 -14.47
N ILE A 399 -19.63 4.17 -13.94
CA ILE A 399 -19.28 4.49 -12.54
C ILE A 399 -20.07 3.66 -11.51
N TYR A 400 -21.26 3.19 -11.87
CA TYR A 400 -22.10 2.34 -11.04
C TYR A 400 -21.88 0.84 -11.27
N ASP A 401 -21.09 0.48 -12.28
CA ASP A 401 -20.75 -0.90 -12.59
C ASP A 401 -19.45 -1.32 -11.85
N GLU A 402 -18.72 -0.37 -11.27
CA GLU A 402 -17.49 -0.60 -10.50
C GLU A 402 -17.79 -0.68 -9.00
N ALA A 403 -17.20 -1.67 -8.32
CA ALA A 403 -17.21 -1.72 -6.87
C ALA A 403 -16.08 -0.84 -6.31
N LEU A 404 -16.38 -0.07 -5.26
CA LEU A 404 -15.40 0.79 -4.61
C LEU A 404 -14.77 0.05 -3.45
N VAL A 405 -13.45 0.14 -3.29
CA VAL A 405 -12.73 -0.29 -2.09
C VAL A 405 -12.34 0.94 -1.31
N ARG A 406 -12.93 1.14 -0.13
CA ARG A 406 -12.70 2.32 0.68
C ARG A 406 -13.17 2.18 2.11
N CYS A 407 -12.57 2.97 2.99
CA CYS A 407 -13.04 3.13 4.35
C CYS A 407 -14.39 3.85 4.39
N ILE A 408 -15.33 3.30 5.14
CA ILE A 408 -16.62 3.92 5.40
C ILE A 408 -16.47 4.83 6.63
N GLU A 409 -16.40 6.13 6.38
CA GLU A 409 -16.36 7.12 7.44
C GLU A 409 -17.72 7.20 8.18
N LYS A 410 -17.66 7.46 9.49
CA LYS A 410 -18.83 7.58 10.38
C LYS A 410 -19.83 6.42 10.21
N PRO A 411 -19.41 5.16 10.39
CA PRO A 411 -20.25 3.99 10.15
C PRO A 411 -21.51 3.96 11.02
N GLU A 412 -21.50 4.62 12.18
CA GLU A 412 -22.67 4.80 13.04
C GLU A 412 -23.78 5.64 12.40
N GLU A 413 -23.44 6.52 11.45
CA GLU A 413 -24.38 7.35 10.70
C GLU A 413 -24.76 6.68 9.37
N THR A 414 -23.81 6.03 8.70
CA THR A 414 -23.98 5.56 7.30
C THR A 414 -24.38 4.11 7.16
N ILE A 415 -24.05 3.23 8.13
CA ILE A 415 -24.49 1.84 8.15
C ILE A 415 -25.80 1.72 8.90
N VAL A 416 -26.89 1.55 8.16
CA VAL A 416 -28.26 1.80 8.66
C VAL A 416 -28.98 0.54 9.16
N ALA A 417 -28.33 -0.63 9.10
CA ALA A 417 -28.83 -1.86 9.71
C ALA A 417 -27.71 -2.68 10.36
N LYS A 418 -28.09 -3.68 11.16
CA LYS A 418 -27.12 -4.66 11.66
C LYS A 418 -26.65 -5.50 10.49
N ALA A 419 -25.34 -5.69 10.38
CA ALA A 419 -24.76 -6.55 9.37
C ALA A 419 -25.33 -7.97 9.45
N SER A 420 -25.50 -8.58 8.29
CA SER A 420 -25.97 -9.95 8.14
C SER A 420 -24.79 -10.81 7.63
N PRO A 421 -24.37 -11.84 8.37
CA PRO A 421 -23.42 -12.80 7.84
C PRO A 421 -24.12 -13.63 6.76
N PHE A 422 -23.57 -13.66 5.55
CA PHE A 422 -24.19 -14.38 4.43
C PHE A 422 -23.39 -15.62 3.99
N LEU A 423 -22.09 -15.68 4.30
CA LEU A 423 -21.28 -16.87 4.04
C LEU A 423 -20.15 -17.01 5.06
N GLN A 424 -20.10 -18.16 5.73
CA GLN A 424 -18.91 -18.60 6.46
C GLN A 424 -18.12 -19.59 5.59
N LEU A 425 -16.81 -19.41 5.51
CA LEU A 425 -15.88 -20.24 4.78
C LEU A 425 -15.03 -21.04 5.79
N PRO A 426 -15.30 -22.33 6.00
CA PRO A 426 -14.42 -23.20 6.79
C PRO A 426 -13.22 -23.65 5.94
N LEU A 427 -12.05 -23.06 6.18
CA LEU A 427 -10.86 -23.20 5.31
C LEU A 427 -10.33 -24.65 5.23
N HIS A 428 -10.66 -25.49 6.21
CA HIS A 428 -10.25 -26.90 6.23
C HIS A 428 -11.03 -27.80 5.27
N THR A 429 -12.22 -27.38 4.80
CA THR A 429 -13.15 -28.25 4.07
C THR A 429 -13.77 -27.62 2.82
N ILE A 430 -13.84 -26.28 2.73
CA ILE A 430 -14.45 -25.60 1.59
C ILE A 430 -13.74 -25.93 0.28
N THR A 431 -14.50 -26.08 -0.80
CA THR A 431 -14.00 -26.41 -2.14
C THR A 431 -13.99 -25.18 -3.06
N VAL A 432 -13.21 -25.23 -4.14
CA VAL A 432 -13.14 -24.13 -5.13
C VAL A 432 -14.51 -23.84 -5.74
N GLN A 433 -15.33 -24.88 -5.96
CA GLN A 433 -16.67 -24.73 -6.53
C GLN A 433 -17.62 -23.96 -5.59
N GLU A 434 -17.38 -24.00 -4.29
CA GLU A 434 -18.18 -23.27 -3.30
C GLU A 434 -17.80 -21.79 -3.20
N LEU A 435 -16.73 -21.33 -3.88
CA LEU A 435 -16.33 -19.92 -3.94
C LEU A 435 -17.14 -19.11 -4.97
N THR A 436 -17.91 -19.79 -5.82
CA THR A 436 -18.95 -19.16 -6.65
C THR A 436 -20.31 -19.57 -6.08
N PHE A 437 -21.06 -18.60 -5.57
CA PHE A 437 -22.25 -18.89 -4.77
C PHE A 437 -23.31 -17.81 -4.90
N ILE A 438 -24.53 -18.18 -4.49
CA ILE A 438 -25.63 -17.25 -4.23
C ILE A 438 -26.09 -17.52 -2.79
N LYS A 439 -26.12 -16.49 -1.95
CA LYS A 439 -26.47 -16.61 -0.52
C LYS A 439 -27.49 -15.56 -0.11
N GLU A 440 -28.39 -15.97 0.77
CA GLU A 440 -29.44 -15.11 1.29
C GLU A 440 -28.92 -14.20 2.40
N PHE A 441 -29.48 -13.00 2.46
CA PHE A 441 -29.32 -12.10 3.59
C PHE A 441 -30.66 -11.48 3.99
N GLU A 442 -30.75 -11.13 5.27
CA GLU A 442 -31.87 -10.38 5.83
C GLU A 442 -31.31 -9.34 6.80
N VAL A 443 -31.74 -8.09 6.64
CA VAL A 443 -31.35 -6.96 7.49
C VAL A 443 -32.58 -6.15 7.89
N THR A 444 -32.56 -5.59 9.10
CA THR A 444 -33.62 -4.72 9.60
C THR A 444 -33.06 -3.33 9.85
N LEU A 445 -33.67 -2.31 9.23
CA LEU A 445 -33.25 -0.92 9.36
C LEU A 445 -33.40 -0.43 10.81
N ARG A 446 -32.37 0.26 11.30
CA ARG A 446 -32.34 0.84 12.66
C ARG A 446 -32.77 2.31 12.69
N THR A 447 -32.75 2.97 11.54
CA THR A 447 -33.00 4.40 11.34
C THR A 447 -33.88 4.62 10.11
N ASP A 448 -34.53 5.78 10.06
CA ASP A 448 -35.20 6.25 8.86
C ASP A 448 -34.14 6.78 7.89
N ILE A 449 -34.30 6.54 6.59
CA ILE A 449 -33.39 7.00 5.54
C ILE A 449 -34.17 7.54 4.34
N ASP A 450 -33.63 8.54 3.67
CA ASP A 450 -34.25 9.11 2.47
C ASP A 450 -34.09 8.20 1.24
N ALA A 451 -32.99 7.44 1.18
CA ALA A 451 -32.69 6.49 0.12
C ALA A 451 -31.73 5.40 0.63
N LEU A 452 -31.83 4.22 0.02
CA LEU A 452 -30.78 3.20 0.11
C LEU A 452 -29.73 3.48 -0.97
N ASP A 453 -28.63 4.13 -0.60
CA ASP A 453 -27.61 4.57 -1.55
C ASP A 453 -26.70 3.44 -2.03
N GLY A 454 -26.58 2.35 -1.26
CA GLY A 454 -25.74 1.22 -1.64
C GLY A 454 -25.67 0.09 -0.62
N TRP A 455 -24.67 -0.76 -0.82
CA TRP A 455 -24.33 -1.85 0.07
C TRP A 455 -22.87 -1.76 0.51
N ALA A 456 -22.59 -2.24 1.72
CA ALA A 456 -21.25 -2.42 2.25
C ALA A 456 -21.00 -3.91 2.48
N VAL A 457 -19.85 -4.42 2.04
CA VAL A 457 -19.39 -5.79 2.28
C VAL A 457 -17.99 -5.79 2.86
N TRP A 458 -17.77 -6.65 3.83
CA TRP A 458 -16.47 -6.87 4.48
C TRP A 458 -16.39 -8.31 4.99
N PHE A 459 -15.31 -8.65 5.68
CA PHE A 459 -15.12 -9.98 6.23
C PHE A 459 -14.53 -9.99 7.64
N ASP A 460 -14.86 -11.04 8.37
CA ASP A 460 -14.30 -11.39 9.66
C ASP A 460 -13.40 -12.63 9.50
N THR A 461 -12.29 -12.68 10.23
CA THR A 461 -11.32 -13.78 10.19
C THR A 461 -11.10 -14.37 11.57
N PHE A 462 -11.05 -15.70 11.67
CA PHE A 462 -10.92 -16.43 12.93
C PHE A 462 -9.80 -17.46 12.91
N PHE A 463 -9.00 -17.49 13.97
CA PHE A 463 -7.86 -18.39 14.13
C PHE A 463 -8.13 -19.39 15.26
N MET A 464 -8.51 -20.60 14.88
CA MET A 464 -8.84 -21.66 15.82
C MET A 464 -7.67 -22.63 15.99
N PRO A 465 -7.32 -23.06 17.22
CA PRO A 465 -6.15 -23.91 17.49
C PRO A 465 -6.35 -25.39 17.16
N SER A 466 -7.44 -25.74 16.46
CA SER A 466 -7.76 -27.12 16.12
C SER A 466 -8.58 -27.18 14.83
N ARG A 467 -8.25 -28.17 13.99
CA ARG A 467 -8.98 -28.50 12.75
C ARG A 467 -10.46 -28.75 12.97
N THR A 468 -10.85 -29.31 14.12
CA THR A 468 -12.25 -29.66 14.43
C THR A 468 -13.03 -28.54 15.10
N SER A 469 -12.38 -27.42 15.40
CA SER A 469 -13.04 -26.26 15.99
C SER A 469 -14.13 -25.74 15.05
N LYS A 470 -15.26 -25.38 15.65
CA LYS A 470 -16.37 -24.74 14.93
C LYS A 470 -16.44 -23.28 15.34
N VAL A 471 -16.75 -22.42 14.38
CA VAL A 471 -17.08 -21.02 14.61
C VAL A 471 -18.58 -20.87 14.37
N ALA A 472 -19.30 -20.28 15.32
CA ALA A 472 -20.74 -20.05 15.14
C ALA A 472 -21.00 -19.10 13.97
N ASP A 473 -22.10 -19.29 13.24
CA ASP A 473 -22.44 -18.44 12.07
C ASP A 473 -22.57 -16.95 12.42
N ASN A 474 -22.92 -16.65 13.67
CA ASN A 474 -23.05 -15.31 14.21
C ASN A 474 -21.85 -14.89 15.10
N ALA A 475 -20.73 -15.61 15.03
CA ALA A 475 -19.54 -15.26 15.80
C ALA A 475 -19.04 -13.87 15.40
N VAL A 476 -18.69 -13.07 16.40
CA VAL A 476 -18.16 -11.71 16.23
C VAL A 476 -16.71 -11.69 16.71
N PRO A 477 -15.74 -11.17 15.94
CA PRO A 477 -14.33 -11.17 16.33
C PRO A 477 -14.06 -10.57 17.71
N ARG A 478 -14.75 -9.48 18.08
CA ARG A 478 -14.63 -8.86 19.41
C ARG A 478 -15.00 -9.79 20.56
N ASP A 479 -16.00 -10.64 20.37
CA ASP A 479 -16.45 -11.57 21.41
C ASP A 479 -15.53 -12.79 21.47
N MET A 480 -15.08 -13.29 20.32
CA MET A 480 -14.05 -14.35 20.23
C MET A 480 -12.74 -13.94 20.93
N LYS A 481 -12.32 -12.68 20.79
CA LYS A 481 -11.16 -12.12 21.52
C LYS A 481 -11.35 -12.18 23.04
N LYS A 482 -12.55 -11.91 23.56
CA LYS A 482 -12.84 -12.01 25.01
C LYS A 482 -12.80 -13.45 25.52
N GLU A 483 -13.09 -14.41 24.65
CA GLU A 483 -12.97 -15.84 24.93
C GLU A 483 -11.52 -16.36 24.83
N GLY A 484 -10.56 -15.50 24.47
CA GLY A 484 -9.14 -15.83 24.35
C GLY A 484 -8.74 -16.40 22.99
N PHE A 485 -9.61 -16.31 21.98
CA PHE A 485 -9.26 -16.67 20.60
C PHE A 485 -8.77 -15.45 19.82
N VAL A 486 -7.90 -15.70 18.84
CA VAL A 486 -7.45 -14.65 17.92
C VAL A 486 -8.43 -14.57 16.75
N ALA A 487 -8.91 -13.35 16.49
CA ALA A 487 -9.82 -13.04 15.40
C ALA A 487 -9.68 -11.56 15.02
N PHE A 488 -10.06 -11.16 13.82
CA PHE A 488 -10.20 -9.74 13.47
C PHE A 488 -11.34 -9.52 12.49
N SER A 489 -11.73 -8.27 12.30
CA SER A 489 -12.79 -7.81 11.41
C SER A 489 -12.20 -6.72 10.51
N THR A 490 -12.55 -6.73 9.23
CA THR A 490 -12.34 -5.61 8.31
C THR A 490 -13.57 -4.71 8.23
N GLY A 491 -14.54 -4.92 9.11
CA GLY A 491 -15.77 -4.14 9.18
C GLY A 491 -15.53 -2.70 9.59
N PRO A 492 -16.42 -1.79 9.19
CA PRO A 492 -16.18 -0.36 9.32
C PRO A 492 -16.22 0.14 10.77
N PHE A 493 -16.75 -0.67 11.70
CA PHE A 493 -16.77 -0.36 13.13
C PHE A 493 -15.48 -0.75 13.88
N ASP A 494 -14.57 -1.47 13.22
CA ASP A 494 -13.31 -1.98 13.75
C ASP A 494 -12.12 -1.14 13.25
N PRO A 495 -10.93 -1.27 13.85
CA PRO A 495 -9.75 -0.55 13.39
C PRO A 495 -9.47 -0.81 11.91
N GLU A 496 -9.00 0.23 11.20
CA GLU A 496 -8.75 0.18 9.77
C GLU A 496 -7.74 -0.92 9.40
N THR A 497 -8.04 -1.58 8.28
CA THR A 497 -7.17 -2.57 7.64
C THR A 497 -6.98 -2.16 6.19
N HIS A 498 -5.90 -2.60 5.55
CA HIS A 498 -5.63 -2.23 4.15
C HIS A 498 -6.70 -2.77 3.17
N TRP A 499 -7.47 -3.79 3.55
CA TRP A 499 -8.60 -4.29 2.75
C TRP A 499 -9.80 -3.35 2.71
N GLN A 500 -9.93 -2.49 3.72
CA GLN A 500 -11.04 -1.56 3.85
C GLN A 500 -12.40 -2.27 3.70
N GLN A 501 -13.38 -1.65 3.04
CA GLN A 501 -14.69 -2.25 2.76
C GLN A 501 -15.04 -2.14 1.27
N GLY A 502 -15.77 -3.13 0.75
CA GLY A 502 -16.41 -3.04 -0.55
C GLY A 502 -17.69 -2.22 -0.47
N VAL A 503 -17.78 -1.16 -1.26
CA VAL A 503 -18.95 -0.27 -1.35
C VAL A 503 -19.56 -0.36 -2.74
N PHE A 504 -20.85 -0.67 -2.78
CA PHE A 504 -21.62 -0.97 -4.00
C PHE A 504 -22.76 0.04 -4.14
N LEU A 505 -22.49 1.16 -4.83
CA LEU A 505 -23.46 2.23 -5.02
C LEU A 505 -24.59 1.82 -5.96
N ILE A 506 -25.82 2.08 -5.57
CA ILE A 506 -27.02 1.79 -6.37
C ILE A 506 -27.21 2.87 -7.44
N ASN A 507 -27.46 2.45 -8.67
CA ASN A 507 -27.77 3.33 -9.77
C ASN A 507 -29.22 3.80 -9.68
N HIS A 508 -29.44 4.96 -9.05
CA HIS A 508 -30.79 5.52 -8.91
C HIS A 508 -31.42 6.00 -10.22
N GLY A 509 -30.65 6.08 -11.31
CA GLY A 509 -31.20 6.28 -12.65
C GLY A 509 -31.92 5.03 -13.21
N LYS A 510 -31.58 3.83 -12.71
CA LYS A 510 -32.22 2.55 -13.06
C LYS A 510 -33.20 2.08 -11.99
N THR A 511 -32.88 2.30 -10.71
CA THR A 511 -33.68 1.89 -9.55
C THR A 511 -34.07 3.12 -8.73
N PRO A 512 -35.27 3.68 -8.91
CA PRO A 512 -35.66 4.91 -8.23
C PRO A 512 -35.55 4.79 -6.71
N ALA A 513 -34.85 5.73 -6.09
CA ALA A 513 -34.73 5.83 -4.63
C ALA A 513 -36.10 6.05 -3.98
N MET A 514 -36.36 5.35 -2.87
CA MET A 514 -37.54 5.57 -2.04
C MET A 514 -37.16 5.73 -0.56
N PRO A 515 -37.85 6.61 0.19
CA PRO A 515 -37.63 6.72 1.62
C PRO A 515 -38.00 5.42 2.35
N LEU A 516 -37.15 4.99 3.27
CA LEU A 516 -37.33 3.80 4.07
C LEU A 516 -37.40 4.16 5.56
N MET A 517 -38.25 3.43 6.29
CA MET A 517 -38.50 3.65 7.70
C MET A 517 -37.78 2.62 8.56
N LYS A 518 -37.38 3.04 9.75
CA LYS A 518 -36.88 2.19 10.83
C LYS A 518 -37.81 0.99 11.05
N GLY A 519 -37.21 -0.18 11.18
CA GLY A 519 -37.92 -1.44 11.41
C GLY A 519 -38.36 -2.15 10.12
N GLN A 520 -38.25 -1.51 8.95
CA GLN A 520 -38.43 -2.22 7.68
C GLN A 520 -37.32 -3.27 7.49
N VAL A 521 -37.71 -4.38 6.88
CA VAL A 521 -36.85 -5.53 6.63
C VAL A 521 -36.51 -5.56 5.14
N ILE A 522 -35.22 -5.66 4.84
CA ILE A 522 -34.71 -5.86 3.49
C ILE A 522 -34.22 -7.29 3.38
N LYS A 523 -34.73 -8.03 2.40
CA LYS A 523 -34.33 -9.41 2.12
C LYS A 523 -33.73 -9.49 0.73
N GLY A 524 -32.78 -10.39 0.54
CA GLY A 524 -32.11 -10.46 -0.74
C GLY A 524 -31.14 -11.61 -0.87
N HIS A 525 -30.41 -11.58 -2.00
CA HIS A 525 -29.36 -12.53 -2.32
C HIS A 525 -28.11 -11.78 -2.75
N VAL A 526 -26.95 -12.27 -2.29
CA VAL A 526 -25.62 -11.87 -2.78
C VAL A 526 -25.07 -13.01 -3.63
N GLU A 527 -24.72 -12.71 -4.88
CA GLU A 527 -23.99 -13.61 -5.78
C GLU A 527 -22.54 -13.17 -5.90
N TYR A 528 -21.62 -14.10 -5.70
CA TYR A 528 -20.20 -13.93 -6.01
C TYR A 528 -19.86 -14.83 -7.18
N ARG A 529 -19.25 -14.26 -8.22
CA ARG A 529 -18.88 -15.00 -9.44
C ARG A 529 -17.55 -14.52 -9.99
N LYS A 530 -16.67 -15.46 -10.31
CA LYS A 530 -15.48 -15.15 -11.10
C LYS A 530 -15.89 -14.89 -12.54
N LYS A 531 -15.25 -13.92 -13.19
CA LYS A 531 -15.56 -13.60 -14.59
C LYS A 531 -15.34 -14.78 -15.54
N ASP A 532 -14.35 -15.60 -15.24
CA ASP A 532 -14.06 -16.90 -15.85
C ASP A 532 -13.24 -17.78 -14.87
N ASP A 533 -13.10 -19.09 -15.16
CA ASP A 533 -12.49 -20.07 -14.26
C ASP A 533 -11.04 -19.74 -13.83
N LYS A 534 -10.33 -18.93 -14.63
CA LYS A 534 -8.95 -18.52 -14.33
C LYS A 534 -8.84 -17.03 -13.99
N SER A 535 -9.97 -16.33 -13.91
CA SER A 535 -9.99 -14.91 -13.69
C SER A 535 -9.63 -14.57 -12.27
N ARG A 536 -8.86 -13.49 -12.12
CA ARG A 536 -8.62 -12.80 -10.85
C ARG A 536 -9.72 -11.77 -10.55
N LEU A 537 -10.59 -11.50 -11.52
CA LEU A 537 -11.67 -10.53 -11.43
C LEU A 537 -12.92 -11.14 -10.78
N LEU A 538 -13.63 -10.33 -10.01
CA LEU A 538 -14.79 -10.74 -9.23
C LEU A 538 -16.00 -9.88 -9.59
N ASP A 539 -17.06 -10.52 -10.04
CA ASP A 539 -18.38 -9.89 -10.18
C ASP A 539 -19.20 -10.21 -8.93
N ILE A 540 -19.79 -9.17 -8.34
CA ILE A 540 -20.70 -9.27 -7.20
C ILE A 540 -22.06 -8.73 -7.63
N ARG A 541 -23.10 -9.55 -7.54
CA ARG A 541 -24.49 -9.12 -7.78
C ARG A 541 -25.27 -9.13 -6.48
N ILE A 542 -26.00 -8.05 -6.21
CA ILE A 542 -26.91 -7.96 -5.07
C ILE A 542 -28.32 -7.79 -5.60
N ASP A 543 -29.19 -8.71 -5.19
CA ASP A 543 -30.63 -8.69 -5.38
C ASP A 543 -31.27 -8.30 -4.04
N TRP A 544 -32.16 -7.30 -4.01
CA TRP A 544 -32.85 -6.90 -2.78
C TRP A 544 -34.33 -6.62 -3.01
N ASP A 545 -35.12 -6.88 -1.97
CA ASP A 545 -36.56 -6.69 -1.93
C ASP A 545 -36.96 -6.12 -0.58
N ILE A 546 -37.72 -5.02 -0.63
CA ILE A 546 -38.31 -4.32 0.50
C ILE A 546 -39.81 -4.35 0.26
N GLU A 547 -40.50 -5.17 1.03
CA GLU A 547 -41.89 -5.56 0.76
C GLU A 547 -42.80 -4.34 0.52
N GLY A 548 -43.32 -4.25 -0.70
CA GLY A 548 -44.26 -3.20 -1.12
C GLY A 548 -43.66 -1.80 -1.31
N VAL A 549 -42.33 -1.66 -1.20
CA VAL A 549 -41.63 -0.38 -1.35
C VAL A 549 -40.70 -0.41 -2.55
N GLU A 550 -39.62 -1.18 -2.48
CA GLU A 550 -38.54 -1.15 -3.47
C GLU A 550 -38.06 -2.55 -3.76
N ARG A 551 -37.74 -2.84 -5.03
CA ARG A 551 -37.05 -4.05 -5.42
C ARG A 551 -35.97 -3.69 -6.44
N GLY A 552 -34.76 -4.19 -6.21
CA GLY A 552 -33.62 -3.87 -7.04
C GLY A 552 -32.72 -5.08 -7.30
N ARG A 553 -31.93 -4.95 -8.37
CA ARG A 553 -30.89 -5.88 -8.78
C ARG A 553 -29.80 -5.06 -9.46
N GLN A 554 -28.57 -5.20 -9.00
CA GLN A 554 -27.42 -4.60 -9.66
C GLN A 554 -26.18 -5.49 -9.48
N GLU A 555 -25.30 -5.43 -10.46
CA GLU A 555 -24.03 -6.15 -10.52
C GLU A 555 -22.91 -5.13 -10.58
N TRP A 556 -21.84 -5.40 -9.86
CA TRP A 556 -20.62 -4.61 -9.83
C TRP A 556 -19.42 -5.52 -10.08
N SER A 557 -18.40 -5.00 -10.75
CA SER A 557 -17.14 -5.69 -10.95
C SER A 557 -16.05 -5.08 -10.07
N LEU A 558 -15.25 -5.93 -9.43
CA LEU A 558 -13.91 -5.60 -8.96
C LEU A 558 -12.92 -5.97 -10.06
N GLN A 559 -12.17 -4.98 -10.55
CA GLN A 559 -11.26 -5.11 -11.69
C GLN A 559 -9.80 -4.83 -11.32
#